data_AF-A0A7Y5BVA8-F1
#
_entry.id   AF-A0A7Y5BVA8-F1
#
_cell.length_a   1.000
_cell.length_b   1.000
_cell.length_c   1.000
_cell.angle_alpha   90.00
_cell.angle_beta   90.00
_cell.angle_gamma   90.00
#
_symmetry.space_group_name_H-M   'P 1'
#
loop_
_entity.id
_entity.type
_entity.pdbx_description
1 polymer ?
#
loop_
_entity_poly.entity_id
_entity_poly.type
_entity_poly.pdbx_seq_one_letter_code
_entity_poly.pdbx_strand_id
1 'polypeptide(L)'
;MTQSPPLPFLNCPWCDSRNANGAHNCAQCGGPLPPPVGSDPGEQPPPPPRALPKGYRSRVMFRNTPLLLIGSIFTLIGLPFACIFPIVGVATGLLLFVLIGGLIGGLFVVIGLAMAYSGYRTAEGKIRPFQFGVPAKGTVVDVHQDTSITVNGRSPYAVVYQFEVHGRAMEGTVLSWKYAPQLQAPGNVVWVLYMQDDPTQNVIYPPVV
;
A
#
# COMPACT_ATOMS: atom_id res chain seq x y z
N MET A 1 8.69 -1.63 32.20
CA MET A 1 8.92 -1.27 30.80
C MET A 1 9.09 0.24 30.74
N THR A 2 10.29 0.75 30.49
CA THR A 2 10.56 2.18 30.35
C THR A 2 10.06 2.65 28.98
N GLN A 3 9.05 3.51 28.95
CA GLN A 3 8.61 4.14 27.70
C GLN A 3 9.77 4.94 27.12
N SER A 4 10.12 4.70 25.86
CA SER A 4 11.12 5.50 25.16
C SER A 4 10.62 6.95 25.05
N PRO A 5 11.49 7.96 25.17
CA PRO A 5 11.09 9.35 25.04
C PRO A 5 10.48 9.59 23.65
N PRO A 6 9.44 10.44 23.55
CA PRO A 6 8.79 10.74 22.27
C PRO A 6 9.81 11.37 21.30
N LEU A 7 9.79 10.93 20.05
CA LEU A 7 10.68 11.49 19.02
C LEU A 7 10.40 12.99 18.82
N PRO A 8 11.43 13.80 18.49
CA PRO A 8 11.21 15.20 18.16
C PRO A 8 10.44 15.40 16.84
N PHE A 9 10.39 14.37 15.99
CA PHE A 9 9.71 14.42 14.70
C PHE A 9 9.02 13.09 14.35
N LEU A 10 8.01 13.20 13.50
CA LEU A 10 7.25 12.09 12.92
C LEU A 10 7.33 12.15 11.38
N ASN A 11 7.52 11.00 10.73
CA ASN A 11 7.39 10.91 9.27
C ASN A 11 5.92 10.74 8.89
N CYS A 12 5.42 11.56 7.98
CA CYS A 12 4.06 11.46 7.49
C CYS A 12 3.82 10.12 6.79
N PRO A 13 2.77 9.35 7.14
CA PRO A 13 2.53 8.07 6.50
C PRO A 13 2.00 8.18 5.07
N TRP A 14 1.47 9.35 4.70
CA TRP A 14 0.97 9.61 3.35
C TRP A 14 2.10 9.98 2.39
N CYS A 15 3.03 10.85 2.84
CA CYS A 15 4.04 11.46 1.97
C CYS A 15 5.51 11.32 2.42
N ASP A 16 5.80 10.64 3.53
CA ASP A 16 7.14 10.48 4.13
C ASP A 16 7.83 11.77 4.56
N SER A 17 7.20 12.94 4.46
CA SER A 17 7.80 14.19 4.92
C SER A 17 7.96 14.18 6.44
N ARG A 18 9.02 14.83 6.94
CA ARG A 18 9.21 15.04 8.37
C ARG A 18 8.26 16.14 8.86
N ASN A 19 7.61 15.90 10.00
CA ASN A 19 6.72 16.83 10.67
C ASN A 19 7.09 16.91 12.15
N ALA A 20 6.73 18.02 12.80
CA ALA A 20 6.87 18.15 14.25
C ALA A 20 6.03 17.09 14.96
N ASN A 21 6.52 16.60 16.10
CA ASN A 21 5.72 15.72 16.94
C ASN A 21 4.47 16.46 17.47
N GLY A 22 3.32 15.80 17.47
CA GLY A 22 2.03 16.39 17.84
C GLY A 22 1.32 17.20 16.74
N ALA A 23 1.91 17.35 15.54
CA ALA A 23 1.19 17.92 14.41
C ALA A 23 0.00 17.02 14.03
N HIS A 24 -1.19 17.60 13.85
CA HIS A 24 -2.39 16.86 13.45
C HIS A 24 -2.42 16.58 11.94
N ASN A 25 -1.85 17.47 11.13
CA ASN A 25 -1.82 17.35 9.68
C ASN A 25 -0.41 17.54 9.14
N CYS A 26 -0.11 16.86 8.04
CA CYS A 26 1.17 16.97 7.37
C CYS A 26 1.31 18.30 6.62
N ALA A 27 2.40 19.04 6.86
CA ALA A 27 2.66 20.32 6.20
C ALA A 27 2.81 20.21 4.66
N GLN A 28 3.33 19.09 4.15
CA GLN A 28 3.58 18.91 2.71
C GLN A 28 2.38 18.40 1.91
N CYS A 29 1.68 17.36 2.40
CA CYS A 29 0.58 16.72 1.65
C CYS A 29 -0.82 17.01 2.20
N GLY A 30 -0.93 17.61 3.39
CA GLY A 30 -2.20 17.87 4.07
C GLY A 30 -2.87 16.64 4.70
N GLY A 31 -2.26 15.46 4.62
CA GLY A 31 -2.83 14.24 5.20
C GLY A 31 -2.77 14.22 6.74
N PRO A 32 -3.77 13.64 7.42
CA PRO A 32 -3.78 13.57 8.88
C PRO A 32 -2.68 12.66 9.40
N LEU A 33 -2.11 13.02 10.53
CA LEU A 33 -1.03 12.30 11.20
C LEU A 33 -1.60 11.47 12.34
N PRO A 34 -1.04 10.27 12.62
CA PRO A 34 -1.49 9.45 13.73
C PRO A 34 -1.29 10.20 15.05
N PRO A 35 -2.24 10.12 15.99
CA PRO A 35 -2.10 10.73 17.29
C PRO A 35 -1.04 9.98 18.14
N PRO A 36 -0.53 10.59 19.22
CA PRO A 36 0.39 9.91 20.13
C PRO A 36 -0.22 8.63 20.72
N VAL A 37 0.63 7.65 21.00
CA VAL A 37 0.23 6.39 21.67
C VAL A 37 -0.48 6.69 23.00
N GLY A 38 -1.59 6.00 23.25
CA GLY A 38 -2.41 6.17 24.46
C GLY A 38 -3.37 7.37 24.46
N SER A 39 -3.43 8.14 23.37
CA SER A 39 -4.43 9.20 23.22
C SER A 39 -5.67 8.74 22.43
N ASP A 40 -6.73 9.55 22.41
CA ASP A 40 -7.92 9.31 21.59
C ASP A 40 -7.51 9.21 20.10
N PRO A 41 -8.09 8.30 19.29
CA PRO A 41 -7.80 8.14 17.85
C PRO A 41 -7.95 9.40 16.99
N GLY A 42 -8.42 10.51 17.56
CA GLY A 42 -8.64 11.78 16.90
C GLY A 42 -10.00 11.83 16.21
N GLU A 43 -10.18 12.84 15.37
CA GLU A 43 -11.43 13.04 14.64
C GLU A 43 -11.76 11.84 13.74
N GLN A 44 -13.06 11.51 13.70
CA GLN A 44 -13.55 10.47 12.82
C GLN A 44 -13.22 10.81 11.36
N PRO A 45 -12.74 9.86 10.54
CA PRO A 45 -12.49 10.10 9.13
C PRO A 45 -13.76 10.59 8.43
N PRO A 46 -13.66 11.52 7.46
CA PRO A 46 -14.82 12.03 6.75
C PRO A 46 -15.62 10.91 6.06
N PRO A 47 -16.92 11.11 5.79
CA PRO A 47 -17.72 10.12 5.09
C PRO A 47 -17.17 9.84 3.68
N PRO A 48 -17.34 8.62 3.14
CA PRO A 48 -16.96 8.30 1.76
C PRO A 48 -17.88 9.04 0.75
N PRO A 49 -17.40 9.42 -0.45
CA PRO A 49 -16.03 9.24 -0.96
C PRO A 49 -15.05 10.28 -0.41
N ARG A 50 -13.92 9.82 0.15
CA ARG A 50 -12.87 10.67 0.71
C ARG A 50 -11.81 11.05 -0.32
N ALA A 51 -11.37 12.30 -0.28
CA ALA A 51 -10.20 12.75 -1.03
C ALA A 51 -8.92 12.23 -0.37
N LEU A 52 -8.02 11.66 -1.18
CA LEU A 52 -6.70 11.23 -0.69
C LEU A 52 -5.73 12.41 -0.66
N PRO A 53 -4.79 12.43 0.30
CA PRO A 53 -3.71 13.41 0.30
C PRO A 53 -2.90 13.39 -1.01
N LYS A 54 -2.37 14.55 -1.39
CA LYS A 54 -1.66 14.72 -2.67
C LYS A 54 -0.49 13.74 -2.78
N GLY A 55 -0.43 13.04 -3.91
CA GLY A 55 0.65 12.10 -4.22
C GLY A 55 0.53 10.70 -3.60
N TYR A 56 -0.39 10.47 -2.65
CA TYR A 56 -0.54 9.16 -2.02
C TYR A 56 -0.92 8.06 -3.02
N ARG A 57 -1.92 8.31 -3.89
CA ARG A 57 -2.34 7.37 -4.94
C ARG A 57 -1.18 6.97 -5.85
N SER A 58 -0.44 7.96 -6.36
CA SER A 58 0.70 7.73 -7.25
C SER A 58 1.79 6.92 -6.55
N ARG A 59 2.11 7.24 -5.30
CA ARG A 59 3.06 6.47 -4.49
C ARG A 59 2.64 5.00 -4.32
N VAL A 60 1.39 4.74 -3.97
CA VAL A 60 0.93 3.35 -3.77
C VAL A 60 0.99 2.57 -5.07
N MET A 61 0.57 3.18 -6.19
CA MET A 61 0.64 2.58 -7.52
C MET A 61 2.09 2.30 -7.95
N PHE A 62 3.00 3.27 -7.89
CA PHE A 62 4.32 3.14 -8.51
C PHE A 62 5.44 2.72 -7.56
N ARG A 63 5.41 3.11 -6.28
CA ARG A 63 6.49 2.84 -5.31
C ARG A 63 6.25 1.62 -4.44
N ASN A 64 5.00 1.36 -4.07
CA ASN A 64 4.65 0.30 -3.11
C ASN A 64 4.13 -0.99 -3.78
N THR A 65 4.13 -1.03 -5.11
CA THR A 65 3.62 -2.15 -5.89
C THR A 65 4.61 -2.50 -7.02
N PRO A 66 5.75 -3.15 -6.69
CA PRO A 66 6.81 -3.44 -7.67
C PRO A 66 6.32 -4.31 -8.83
N LEU A 67 5.32 -5.18 -8.60
CA LEU A 67 4.73 -6.02 -9.64
C LEU A 67 4.10 -5.20 -10.77
N LEU A 68 3.44 -4.08 -10.44
CA LEU A 68 2.86 -3.17 -11.44
C LEU A 68 3.98 -2.53 -12.28
N LEU A 69 5.07 -2.09 -11.64
CA LEU A 69 6.21 -1.48 -12.32
C LEU A 69 6.91 -2.49 -13.27
N ILE A 70 7.25 -3.67 -12.77
CA ILE A 70 7.92 -4.71 -13.56
C ILE A 70 7.04 -5.14 -14.74
N GLY A 71 5.74 -5.39 -14.50
CA GLY A 71 4.80 -5.74 -15.56
C GLY A 71 4.65 -4.66 -16.63
N SER A 72 4.64 -3.39 -16.21
CA SER A 72 4.59 -2.25 -17.13
C SER A 72 5.86 -2.18 -18.00
N ILE A 73 7.04 -2.40 -17.43
CA ILE A 73 8.32 -2.43 -18.16
C ILE A 73 8.35 -3.59 -19.17
N PHE A 74 7.94 -4.78 -18.75
CA PHE A 74 7.88 -5.96 -19.64
C PHE A 74 6.93 -5.74 -20.81
N THR A 75 5.77 -5.14 -20.55
CA THR A 75 4.81 -4.77 -21.60
C THR A 75 5.39 -3.72 -22.54
N LEU A 76 6.02 -2.68 -22.00
CA LEU A 76 6.61 -1.57 -22.78
C LEU A 76 7.74 -2.04 -23.70
N ILE A 77 8.57 -2.98 -23.26
CA ILE A 77 9.68 -3.54 -24.06
C ILE A 77 9.17 -4.64 -24.99
N GLY A 78 8.29 -5.51 -24.50
CA GLY A 78 7.76 -6.63 -25.27
C GLY A 78 6.91 -6.18 -26.46
N LEU A 79 6.15 -5.10 -26.33
CA LEU A 79 5.22 -4.64 -27.37
C LEU A 79 5.95 -4.21 -28.67
N PRO A 80 7.00 -3.37 -28.64
CA PRO A 80 7.83 -3.13 -29.80
C PRO A 80 8.41 -4.40 -30.41
N PHE A 81 8.87 -5.37 -29.60
CA PHE A 81 9.41 -6.63 -30.12
C PHE A 81 8.33 -7.46 -30.82
N ALA A 82 7.14 -7.53 -30.22
CA ALA A 82 5.98 -8.25 -30.75
C ALA A 82 5.42 -7.65 -32.03
N CYS A 83 5.56 -6.33 -32.23
CA CYS A 83 5.04 -5.65 -33.41
C CYS A 83 6.10 -5.45 -34.50
N ILE A 84 7.26 -4.88 -34.15
CA ILE A 84 8.25 -4.42 -35.13
C ILE A 84 8.99 -5.59 -35.77
N PHE A 85 9.48 -6.55 -34.97
CA PHE A 85 10.28 -7.65 -35.53
C PHE A 85 9.49 -8.57 -36.47
N PRO A 86 8.22 -8.91 -36.20
CA PRO A 86 7.41 -9.64 -37.18
C PRO A 86 7.18 -8.87 -38.47
N ILE A 87 6.92 -7.56 -38.39
CA ILE A 87 6.73 -6.71 -39.58
C ILE A 87 8.01 -6.72 -40.44
N VAL A 88 9.17 -6.49 -39.83
CA VAL A 88 10.46 -6.53 -40.52
C VAL A 88 10.75 -7.92 -41.07
N GLY A 89 10.47 -8.98 -40.30
CA GLY A 89 10.67 -10.36 -40.72
C GLY A 89 9.84 -10.74 -41.94
N VAL A 90 8.58 -10.31 -42.00
CA VAL A 90 7.72 -10.50 -43.18
C VAL A 90 8.22 -9.69 -44.38
N ALA A 91 8.58 -8.41 -44.17
CA ALA A 91 9.04 -7.53 -45.25
C ALA A 91 10.37 -7.98 -45.88
N THR A 92 11.24 -8.60 -45.10
CA THR A 92 12.58 -9.05 -45.54
C THR A 92 12.65 -10.54 -45.88
N GLY A 93 11.61 -11.32 -45.58
CA GLY A 93 11.61 -12.78 -45.71
C GLY A 93 12.41 -13.52 -44.62
N LEU A 94 12.86 -12.83 -43.57
CA LEU A 94 13.60 -13.41 -42.46
C LEU A 94 12.64 -14.03 -41.42
N LEU A 95 12.28 -15.30 -41.62
CA LEU A 95 11.33 -16.03 -40.74
C LEU A 95 11.77 -16.05 -39.27
N LEU A 96 13.08 -16.03 -39.00
CA LEU A 96 13.63 -15.95 -37.64
C LEU A 96 13.15 -14.71 -36.86
N PHE A 97 13.03 -13.56 -37.53
CA PHE A 97 12.55 -12.32 -36.92
C PHE A 97 11.07 -12.39 -36.57
N VAL A 98 10.28 -13.10 -37.38
CA VAL A 98 8.87 -13.36 -37.10
C VAL A 98 8.73 -14.27 -35.89
N LEU A 99 9.52 -15.34 -35.80
CA LEU A 99 9.47 -16.27 -34.68
C LEU A 99 9.95 -15.63 -33.38
N ILE A 100 11.13 -15.00 -33.38
CA ILE A 100 11.68 -14.37 -32.17
C ILE A 100 10.80 -13.20 -31.75
N GLY A 101 10.50 -12.28 -32.66
CA GLY A 101 9.67 -11.12 -32.38
C GLY A 101 8.28 -11.51 -31.90
N GLY A 102 7.61 -12.38 -32.64
CA GLY A 102 6.25 -12.81 -32.36
C GLY A 102 6.14 -13.64 -31.09
N LEU A 103 6.97 -14.67 -30.93
CA LEU A 103 6.88 -15.58 -29.78
C LEU A 103 7.46 -14.94 -28.52
N ILE A 104 8.72 -14.46 -28.56
CA ILE A 104 9.37 -13.91 -27.35
C ILE A 104 8.75 -12.57 -26.99
N GLY A 105 8.57 -11.67 -27.97
CA GLY A 105 7.91 -10.39 -27.74
C GLY A 105 6.47 -10.59 -27.25
N GLY A 106 5.70 -11.47 -27.90
CA GLY A 106 4.34 -11.80 -27.48
C GLY A 106 4.28 -12.36 -26.06
N LEU A 107 5.18 -13.28 -25.71
CA LEU A 107 5.29 -13.84 -24.35
C LEU A 107 5.55 -12.74 -23.31
N PHE A 108 6.48 -11.82 -23.59
CA PHE A 108 6.79 -10.70 -22.71
C PHE A 108 5.58 -9.78 -22.49
N VAL A 109 4.81 -9.50 -23.56
CA VAL A 109 3.58 -8.70 -23.46
C VAL A 109 2.54 -9.40 -22.60
N VAL A 110 2.29 -10.70 -22.82
CA VAL A 110 1.29 -11.46 -22.06
C VAL A 110 1.65 -11.52 -20.58
N ILE A 111 2.90 -11.88 -20.26
CA ILE A 111 3.38 -11.92 -18.87
C ILE A 111 3.34 -10.52 -18.25
N GLY A 112 3.83 -9.51 -18.98
CA GLY A 112 3.86 -8.12 -18.54
C GLY A 112 2.47 -7.59 -18.18
N LEU A 113 1.48 -7.81 -19.04
CA LEU A 113 0.09 -7.41 -18.82
C LEU A 113 -0.52 -8.13 -17.61
N ALA A 114 -0.29 -9.44 -17.48
CA ALA A 114 -0.79 -10.22 -16.35
C ALA A 114 -0.22 -9.70 -15.01
N MET A 115 1.08 -9.43 -14.96
CA MET A 115 1.74 -8.84 -13.79
C MET A 115 1.24 -7.43 -13.50
N ALA A 116 1.12 -6.58 -14.53
CA ALA A 116 0.63 -5.22 -14.38
C ALA A 116 -0.81 -5.21 -13.85
N TYR A 117 -1.67 -6.08 -14.37
CA TYR A 117 -3.05 -6.22 -13.91
C TYR A 117 -3.16 -6.68 -12.45
N SER A 118 -2.37 -7.70 -12.08
CA SER A 118 -2.33 -8.18 -10.69
C SER A 118 -1.80 -7.11 -9.74
N GLY A 119 -0.75 -6.38 -10.14
CA GLY A 119 -0.22 -5.24 -9.40
C GLY A 119 -1.25 -4.13 -9.24
N TYR A 120 -1.96 -3.77 -10.32
CA TYR A 120 -3.03 -2.77 -10.28
C TYR A 120 -4.12 -3.15 -9.26
N ARG A 121 -4.62 -4.39 -9.30
CA ARG A 121 -5.60 -4.88 -8.33
C ARG A 121 -5.09 -4.81 -6.89
N THR A 122 -3.84 -5.17 -6.66
CA THR A 122 -3.20 -5.09 -5.33
C THR A 122 -3.12 -3.65 -4.83
N ALA A 123 -2.74 -2.71 -5.70
CA ALA A 123 -2.66 -1.30 -5.37
C ALA A 123 -4.06 -0.69 -5.11
N GLU A 124 -5.05 -1.07 -5.92
CA GLU A 124 -6.43 -0.63 -5.77
C GLU A 124 -7.05 -1.15 -4.46
N GLY A 125 -6.79 -2.40 -4.08
CA GLY A 125 -7.22 -2.96 -2.80
C GLY A 125 -6.65 -2.22 -1.58
N LYS A 126 -5.46 -1.62 -1.70
CA LYS A 126 -4.89 -0.75 -0.66
C LYS A 126 -5.52 0.64 -0.64
N ILE A 127 -5.91 1.17 -1.80
CA ILE A 127 -6.42 2.55 -1.95
C ILE A 127 -7.93 2.63 -1.67
N ARG A 128 -8.72 1.66 -2.13
CA ARG A 128 -10.20 1.67 -2.04
C ARG A 128 -10.68 1.89 -0.61
N PRO A 129 -10.19 1.21 0.44
CA PRO A 129 -10.64 1.44 1.81
C PRO A 129 -10.44 2.88 2.29
N PHE A 130 -9.34 3.52 1.90
CA PHE A 130 -9.11 4.93 2.22
C PHE A 130 -10.12 5.87 1.57
N GLN A 131 -10.59 5.56 0.36
CA GLN A 131 -11.55 6.41 -0.36
C GLN A 131 -13.01 6.10 -0.01
N PHE A 132 -13.36 4.82 0.06
CA PHE A 132 -14.75 4.36 0.10
C PHE A 132 -15.10 3.57 1.37
N GLY A 133 -14.13 3.27 2.23
CA GLY A 133 -14.37 2.48 3.44
C GLY A 133 -15.28 3.20 4.45
N VAL A 134 -16.04 2.43 5.22
CA VAL A 134 -16.79 2.95 6.36
C VAL A 134 -15.85 3.00 7.58
N PRO A 135 -15.82 4.10 8.34
CA PRO A 135 -15.02 4.17 9.56
C PRO A 135 -15.65 3.34 10.69
N ALA A 136 -14.84 2.53 11.36
CA ALA A 136 -15.15 1.86 12.61
C ALA A 136 -14.05 2.13 13.64
N LYS A 137 -14.41 2.13 14.93
CA LYS A 137 -13.41 2.11 16.00
C LYS A 137 -12.84 0.70 16.08
N GLY A 138 -11.51 0.61 16.13
CA GLY A 138 -10.79 -0.62 16.40
C GLY A 138 -9.79 -0.44 17.52
N THR A 139 -9.25 -1.55 18.00
CA THR A 139 -8.21 -1.59 19.03
C THR A 139 -7.04 -2.39 18.51
N VAL A 140 -5.84 -1.86 18.65
CA VAL A 140 -4.61 -2.61 18.37
C VAL A 140 -4.48 -3.71 19.44
N VAL A 141 -4.49 -4.96 19.03
CA VAL A 141 -4.44 -6.11 19.96
C VAL A 141 -3.02 -6.62 20.14
N ASP A 142 -2.18 -6.53 19.11
CA ASP A 142 -0.80 -6.98 19.17
C ASP A 142 0.10 -6.18 18.22
N VAL A 143 1.36 -6.02 18.62
CA VAL A 143 2.41 -5.41 17.81
C VAL A 143 3.68 -6.23 18.00
N HIS A 144 4.02 -7.03 17.00
CA HIS A 144 5.19 -7.91 17.04
C HIS A 144 6.04 -7.76 15.78
N GLN A 145 7.28 -8.21 15.85
CA GLN A 145 8.15 -8.27 14.68
C GLN A 145 7.86 -9.56 13.91
N ASP A 146 7.49 -9.45 12.63
CA ASP A 146 7.23 -10.60 11.77
C ASP A 146 8.54 -11.11 11.17
N THR A 147 9.14 -12.11 11.84
CA THR A 147 10.42 -12.71 11.44
C THR A 147 10.32 -13.62 10.22
N SER A 148 9.11 -13.91 9.72
CA SER A 148 8.92 -14.70 8.50
C SER A 148 9.41 -13.98 7.24
N ILE A 149 9.48 -12.64 7.29
CA ILE A 149 9.95 -11.79 6.21
C ILE A 149 11.20 -11.03 6.69
N THR A 150 12.31 -11.19 5.97
CA THR A 150 13.54 -10.45 6.24
C THR A 150 14.08 -9.82 4.97
N VAL A 151 14.33 -8.51 5.00
CA VAL A 151 14.91 -7.74 3.90
C VAL A 151 16.07 -6.93 4.47
N ASN A 152 17.28 -7.14 3.94
CA ASN A 152 18.51 -6.48 4.41
C ASN A 152 18.75 -6.64 5.93
N GLY A 153 18.49 -7.84 6.46
CA GLY A 153 18.66 -8.14 7.89
C GLY A 153 17.67 -7.44 8.82
N ARG A 154 16.58 -6.88 8.28
CA ARG A 154 15.50 -6.28 9.06
C ARG A 154 14.20 -7.01 8.76
N SER A 155 13.36 -7.14 9.78
CA SER A 155 12.02 -7.72 9.68
C SER A 155 10.98 -6.65 10.02
N PRO A 156 9.84 -6.60 9.31
CA PRO A 156 8.81 -5.59 9.54
C PRO A 156 8.08 -5.85 10.86
N TYR A 157 7.38 -4.84 11.36
CA TYR A 157 6.43 -4.99 12.46
C TYR A 157 5.03 -5.29 11.89
N ALA A 158 4.39 -6.33 12.42
CA ALA A 158 2.98 -6.60 12.22
C ALA A 158 2.18 -5.89 13.31
N VAL A 159 1.24 -5.05 12.89
CA VAL A 159 0.25 -4.42 13.77
C VAL A 159 -1.08 -5.14 13.54
N VAL A 160 -1.49 -5.92 14.54
CA VAL A 160 -2.75 -6.66 14.53
C VAL A 160 -3.79 -5.83 15.28
N TYR A 161 -4.96 -5.66 14.68
CA TYR A 161 -6.03 -4.86 15.24
C TYR A 161 -7.38 -5.55 15.08
N GLN A 162 -8.28 -5.31 16.02
CA GLN A 162 -9.63 -5.82 15.99
C GLN A 162 -10.63 -4.68 15.92
N PHE A 163 -11.70 -4.87 15.18
CA PHE A 163 -12.79 -3.90 15.01
C PHE A 163 -14.11 -4.63 14.83
N GLU A 164 -15.22 -3.95 15.05
CA GLU A 164 -16.55 -4.57 15.00
C GLU A 164 -17.31 -4.16 13.74
N VAL A 165 -17.91 -5.14 13.06
CA VAL A 165 -18.79 -4.95 11.91
C VAL A 165 -20.06 -5.75 12.14
N HIS A 166 -21.20 -5.08 12.28
CA HIS A 166 -22.51 -5.71 12.50
C HIS A 166 -22.54 -6.72 13.67
N GLY A 167 -21.94 -6.40 14.81
CA GLY A 167 -21.90 -7.31 15.97
C GLY A 167 -20.84 -8.41 15.90
N ARG A 168 -20.03 -8.45 14.82
CA ARG A 168 -18.95 -9.44 14.65
C ARG A 168 -17.59 -8.79 14.78
N ALA A 169 -16.75 -9.34 15.64
CA ALA A 169 -15.36 -8.97 15.73
C ALA A 169 -14.62 -9.45 14.47
N MET A 170 -13.96 -8.51 13.81
CA MET A 170 -13.10 -8.72 12.65
C MET A 170 -11.67 -8.39 13.05
N GLU A 171 -10.71 -9.10 12.46
CA GLU A 171 -9.30 -8.87 12.67
C GLU A 171 -8.65 -8.38 11.36
N GLY A 172 -7.75 -7.42 11.49
CA GLY A 172 -6.92 -6.93 10.40
C GLY A 172 -5.46 -6.92 10.82
N THR A 173 -4.58 -7.09 9.84
CA THR A 173 -3.14 -7.05 10.04
C THR A 173 -2.51 -6.14 9.01
N VAL A 174 -1.61 -5.27 9.44
CA VAL A 174 -0.82 -4.42 8.56
C VAL A 174 0.67 -4.51 8.90
N LEU A 175 1.49 -4.64 7.87
CA LEU A 175 2.95 -4.69 7.98
C LEU A 175 3.53 -3.28 7.79
N SER A 176 4.44 -2.88 8.68
CA SER A 176 5.16 -1.60 8.63
C SER A 176 6.66 -1.86 8.77
N TRP A 177 7.46 -1.19 7.93
CA TRP A 177 8.93 -1.29 7.98
C TRP A 177 9.54 -0.23 8.90
N LYS A 178 8.76 0.77 9.32
CA LYS A 178 9.18 1.80 10.25
C LYS A 178 8.75 1.42 11.66
N TYR A 179 9.24 2.17 12.65
CA TYR A 179 9.03 1.88 14.08
C TYR A 179 7.54 2.01 14.49
N ALA A 180 6.73 1.01 14.13
CA ALA A 180 5.32 0.88 14.52
C ALA A 180 5.09 0.95 16.03
N PRO A 181 5.96 0.41 16.92
CA PRO A 181 5.76 0.48 18.37
C PRO A 181 5.68 1.89 18.95
N GLN A 182 6.18 2.90 18.23
CA GLN A 182 6.13 4.30 18.66
C GLN A 182 4.85 5.01 18.20
N LEU A 183 4.13 4.44 17.23
CA LEU A 183 2.87 4.96 16.70
C LEU A 183 1.67 4.16 17.19
N GLN A 184 1.88 2.88 17.48
CA GLN A 184 0.86 1.93 17.88
C GLN A 184 1.40 1.04 18.99
N ALA A 185 0.63 0.93 20.07
CA ALA A 185 0.86 -0.02 21.15
C ALA A 185 -0.41 -0.86 21.35
N PRO A 186 -0.29 -2.11 21.83
CA PRO A 186 -1.45 -2.89 22.24
C PRO A 186 -2.34 -2.09 23.20
N GLY A 187 -3.65 -2.14 22.97
CA GLY A 187 -4.66 -1.35 23.69
C GLY A 187 -4.96 0.02 23.08
N ASN A 188 -4.17 0.52 22.13
CA ASN A 188 -4.49 1.79 21.45
C ASN A 188 -5.77 1.66 20.64
N VAL A 189 -6.66 2.64 20.79
CA VAL A 189 -7.84 2.77 19.94
C VAL A 189 -7.45 3.49 18.65
N VAL A 190 -7.87 2.96 17.51
CA VAL A 190 -7.57 3.48 16.17
C VAL A 190 -8.84 3.54 15.32
N TRP A 191 -8.83 4.40 14.31
CA TRP A 191 -9.85 4.34 13.27
C TRP A 191 -9.47 3.27 12.25
N VAL A 192 -10.40 2.38 11.93
CA VAL A 192 -10.28 1.37 10.88
C VAL A 192 -11.26 1.73 9.77
N LEU A 193 -10.79 1.70 8.53
CA LEU A 193 -11.62 1.85 7.35
C LEU A 193 -11.80 0.48 6.72
N TYR A 194 -13.04 0.01 6.60
CA TYR A 194 -13.36 -1.28 5.99
C TYR A 194 -14.36 -1.11 4.85
N MET A 195 -14.30 -2.00 3.86
CA MET A 195 -15.27 -2.03 2.77
C MET A 195 -16.56 -2.71 3.22
N GLN A 196 -17.72 -2.08 2.99
CA GLN A 196 -19.01 -2.62 3.45
C GLN A 196 -19.41 -3.90 2.69
N ASP A 197 -19.03 -4.00 1.42
CA ASP A 197 -19.22 -5.16 0.55
C ASP A 197 -18.28 -6.33 0.91
N ASP A 198 -17.11 -6.03 1.46
CA ASP A 198 -16.10 -7.02 1.85
C ASP A 198 -15.27 -6.51 3.04
N PRO A 199 -15.70 -6.79 4.29
CA PRO A 199 -15.00 -6.30 5.49
C PRO A 199 -13.57 -6.82 5.65
N THR A 200 -13.17 -7.86 4.91
CA THR A 200 -11.77 -8.34 4.88
C THR A 200 -10.82 -7.33 4.22
N GLN A 201 -11.35 -6.44 3.40
CA GLN A 201 -10.63 -5.28 2.88
C GLN A 201 -10.72 -4.13 3.89
N ASN A 202 -9.76 -4.09 4.81
CA ASN A 202 -9.68 -3.09 5.86
C ASN A 202 -8.26 -2.51 6.02
N VAL A 203 -8.18 -1.29 6.55
CA VAL A 203 -6.92 -0.56 6.81
C VAL A 203 -7.04 0.31 8.05
N ILE A 204 -5.95 0.47 8.81
CA ILE A 204 -5.85 1.51 9.85
C ILE A 204 -5.76 2.91 9.21
N TYR A 205 -6.41 3.88 9.84
CA TYR A 205 -6.37 5.29 9.48
C TYR A 205 -5.82 6.16 10.62
N PRO A 206 -4.83 7.04 10.35
CA PRO A 206 -4.05 7.16 9.11
C PRO A 206 -3.24 5.89 8.78
N PRO A 207 -2.72 5.73 7.54
CA PRO A 207 -1.94 4.55 7.17
C PRO A 207 -0.71 4.39 8.07
N VAL A 208 -0.24 3.16 8.23
CA VAL A 208 1.09 2.87 8.78
C VAL A 208 2.05 2.56 7.64
N VAL A 209 3.27 3.10 7.70
CA VAL A 209 4.34 2.98 6.69
C VAL A 209 5.56 2.29 7.25
#